data_AF-A0A656Z3R3-F1
#
_entry.id   AF-A0A656Z3R3-F1
#
_cell.length_a   1.000
_cell.length_b   1.000
_cell.length_c   1.000
_cell.angle_alpha   90.00
_cell.angle_beta   90.00
_cell.angle_gamma   90.00
#
_symmetry.space_group_name_H-M   'P 1'
#
loop_
_entity.id
_entity.type
_entity.pdbx_description
1 polymer ?
#
loop_
_entity_poly.entity_id
_entity_poly.type
_entity_poly.pdbx_seq_one_letter_code
_entity_poly.pdbx_strand_id
1 'polypeptide(L)' 'MISAEIESGQLVVAYQHTVKSPSSYYFVTPQARANTPAVKAFRDWLLTEVNREFDPHAIELLTIS' A
#
# COMPACT_ATOMS: atom_id res chain seq x y z
N MET A 1 -7.07 -9.52 -4.38
CA MET A 1 -7.99 -10.68 -4.25
C MET A 1 -9.15 -10.43 -3.29
N ILE A 2 -9.02 -9.64 -2.22
CA ILE A 2 -10.16 -9.31 -1.34
C ILE A 2 -11.27 -8.51 -2.06
N SER A 3 -10.91 -7.56 -2.93
CA SER A 3 -11.89 -6.66 -3.58
C SER A 3 -12.93 -7.42 -4.42
N ALA A 4 -12.52 -8.43 -5.19
CA ALA A 4 -13.43 -9.22 -6.02
C ALA A 4 -14.42 -10.06 -5.18
N GLU A 5 -13.98 -10.55 -4.02
CA GLU A 5 -14.82 -11.32 -3.09
C GLU A 5 -15.82 -10.41 -2.35
N ILE A 6 -15.44 -9.15 -2.10
CA ILE A 6 -16.35 -8.11 -1.58
C ILE A 6 -17.41 -7.76 -2.65
N GLU A 7 -16.98 -7.53 -3.89
CA GLU A 7 -17.87 -7.21 -5.01
C GLU A 7 -18.86 -8.34 -5.34
N SER A 8 -18.41 -9.59 -5.25
CA SER A 8 -19.27 -10.77 -5.46
C SER A 8 -20.22 -11.04 -4.30
N GLY A 9 -20.07 -10.33 -3.17
CA GLY A 9 -20.84 -10.55 -1.95
C GLY A 9 -20.44 -11.82 -1.17
N GLN A 10 -19.36 -12.49 -1.56
CA GLN A 10 -18.78 -13.60 -0.79
C GLN A 10 -18.17 -13.13 0.53
N LEU A 11 -17.67 -11.89 0.55
CA LEU A 11 -17.23 -11.17 1.75
C LEU A 11 -18.07 -9.91 1.93
N VAL A 12 -18.31 -9.54 3.18
CA VAL A 12 -18.95 -8.27 3.55
C VAL A 12 -18.08 -7.55 4.57
N VAL A 13 -17.97 -6.22 4.44
CA VAL A 13 -17.28 -5.39 5.41
C VAL A 13 -18.10 -5.33 6.70
N ALA A 14 -17.61 -5.97 7.76
CA ALA A 14 -18.34 -6.06 9.03
C ALA A 14 -18.42 -4.72 9.79
N TYR A 15 -17.49 -3.80 9.56
CA TYR A 15 -17.42 -2.52 10.23
C TYR A 15 -16.80 -1.45 9.33
N GLN A 16 -17.41 -0.26 9.26
CA GLN A 16 -17.01 0.79 8.31
C GLN A 16 -15.78 1.60 8.75
N HIS A 17 -15.33 1.43 10.00
CA HIS A 17 -14.17 2.18 10.49
C HIS A 17 -12.87 1.48 10.12
N THR A 18 -11.98 2.23 9.48
CA THR A 18 -10.61 1.81 9.20
C THR A 18 -9.75 1.94 10.45
N VAL A 19 -8.99 0.90 10.78
CA VAL A 19 -8.00 0.93 11.87
C VAL A 19 -6.61 0.77 11.26
N LYS A 20 -5.65 1.55 11.75
CA LYS A 20 -4.24 1.37 11.37
C LYS A 20 -3.79 -0.01 11.82
N SER A 21 -3.41 -0.86 10.86
CA SER A 21 -2.86 -2.17 11.17
C SER A 21 -1.54 -2.03 11.94
N PRO A 22 -1.26 -2.88 12.94
CA PRO A 22 0.06 -2.97 13.54
C PRO A 22 1.13 -3.50 12.57
N SER A 23 0.71 -4.08 11.43
CA SER A 23 1.60 -4.61 10.41
C SER A 23 1.68 -3.68 9.19
N SER A 24 2.84 -3.65 8.55
CA SER A 24 3.10 -2.85 7.35
C SER A 24 3.91 -3.65 6.33
N TYR A 25 3.76 -3.32 5.06
CA TYR A 25 4.56 -3.89 3.97
C TYR A 25 5.77 -2.99 3.71
N TYR A 26 6.95 -3.61 3.53
CA TYR A 26 8.20 -2.89 3.33
C TYR A 26 8.87 -3.29 2.01
N PHE A 27 9.36 -2.30 1.27
CA PHE A 27 10.25 -2.51 0.14
C PHE A 27 11.71 -2.51 0.61
N VAL A 28 12.35 -3.68 0.62
CA VAL A 28 13.70 -3.87 1.18
C VAL A 28 14.71 -4.13 0.08
N THR A 29 15.85 -3.44 0.14
CA THR A 29 16.98 -3.64 -0.79
C THR A 29 18.31 -3.57 -0.06
N PRO A 30 19.37 -4.25 -0.55
CA PRO A 30 20.72 -4.05 -0.01
C PRO A 30 21.14 -2.58 -0.14
N GLN A 31 21.71 -2.01 0.93
CA GLN A 31 22.10 -0.59 0.98
C GLN A 31 22.96 -0.16 -0.21
N ALA A 32 23.89 -1.01 -0.65
CA ALA A 32 24.75 -0.75 -1.80
C ALA A 32 24.00 -0.54 -3.12
N ARG A 33 22.76 -1.04 -3.24
CA ARG A 33 21.94 -0.99 -4.45
C ARG A 33 20.72 -0.08 -4.34
N ALA A 34 20.46 0.47 -3.15
CA ALA A 34 19.29 1.29 -2.86
C ALA A 34 19.12 2.49 -3.82
N ASN A 35 20.23 2.98 -4.37
CA ASN A 35 20.24 4.14 -5.27
C ASN A 35 20.43 3.80 -6.76
N THR A 36 20.45 2.52 -7.13
CA THR A 36 20.55 2.14 -8.54
C THR A 36 19.30 2.60 -9.31
N PRO A 37 19.43 3.02 -10.58
CA PRO A 37 18.29 3.52 -11.36
C PRO A 37 17.11 2.55 -11.41
N ALA A 38 17.38 1.25 -11.58
CA ALA A 38 16.35 0.21 -11.62
C ALA A 38 15.59 0.09 -10.29
N VAL A 39 16.29 0.12 -9.15
CA VAL A 39 15.66 0.05 -7.82
C VAL A 39 14.79 1.27 -7.56
N LYS A 40 15.27 2.47 -7.93
CA LYS A 40 14.48 3.70 -7.81
C LYS A 40 13.22 3.65 -8.68
N ALA A 41 13.39 3.32 -9.96
CA ALA A 41 12.26 3.24 -10.89
C ALA A 41 11.18 2.26 -10.41
N PHE A 42 11.60 1.09 -9.91
CA PHE A 42 10.66 0.10 -9.38
C PHE A 42 9.95 0.59 -8.11
N ARG A 43 10.68 1.20 -7.16
CA ARG A 43 10.10 1.77 -5.94
C ARG A 43 9.07 2.85 -6.27
N ASP A 44 9.42 3.75 -7.18
CA ASP A 44 8.58 4.90 -7.51
C ASP A 44 7.32 4.45 -8.26
N TRP A 45 7.45 3.45 -9.15
CA TRP A 45 6.31 2.77 -9.77
C TRP A 45 5.43 2.07 -8.72
N LEU A 46 6.00 1.31 -7.79
CA LEU A 46 5.25 0.59 -6.76
C LEU A 46 4.42 1.53 -5.90
N LEU A 47 4.99 2.67 -5.47
CA LEU A 47 4.27 3.69 -4.71
C LEU A 47 3.15 4.33 -5.54
N THR A 48 3.34 4.49 -6.84
CA THR A 48 2.30 4.99 -7.76
C THR A 48 1.13 4.02 -7.84
N GLU A 49 1.39 2.71 -7.95
CA GLU A 49 0.33 1.70 -7.97
C GLU A 49 -0.43 1.63 -6.65
N VAL A 50 0.26 1.71 -5.50
CA VAL A 50 -0.38 1.77 -4.18
C VAL A 50 -1.29 3.00 -4.07
N ASN A 51 -0.83 4.17 -4.51
CA ASN A 51 -1.65 5.39 -4.50
C ASN A 51 -2.86 5.33 -5.45
N ARG A 52 -2.81 4.52 -6.51
CA ARG A 52 -3.94 4.34 -7.43
C ARG A 52 -5.05 3.49 -6.79
N GLU A 53 -4.67 2.50 -5.98
CA GLU A 53 -5.61 1.55 -5.38
C GLU A 53 -6.16 2.02 -4.01
N PHE A 54 -5.49 2.98 -3.36
CA PHE A 54 -5.94 3.60 -2.11
C PHE A 54 -6.72 4.90 -2.32
N ASP A 55 -7.74 5.13 -1.48
CA ASP A 55 -8.39 6.44 -1.32
C ASP A 55 -7.35 7.47 -0.84
N PRO A 56 -7.20 8.63 -1.52
CA PRO A 56 -6.16 9.63 -1.25
C PRO A 56 -6.09 10.15 0.20
N HIS A 57 -7.13 9.95 1.02
CA HIS A 57 -7.13 10.37 2.43
C HIS A 57 -6.34 9.44 3.38
N ALA A 58 -5.93 8.25 2.93
CA ALA A 58 -5.22 7.28 3.79
C ALA A 58 -3.70 7.53 3.91
N ILE A 59 -3.10 8.23 2.94
CA ILE A 59 -1.64 8.44 2.85
C ILE A 59 -1.16 9.58 3.77
N GLU A 60 -1.98 10.61 4.01
CA GLU A 60 -1.61 11.72 4.90
C GLU A 60 -1.31 11.27 6.34
N LEU A 61 -1.96 10.21 6.82
CA LEU A 61 -1.73 9.62 8.15
C LEU A 61 -0.44 8.80 8.28
N LEU A 62 0.22 8.45 7.17
CA LEU A 62 1.46 7.67 7.17
C LEU A 62 2.72 8.54 7.13
N THR A 63 2.58 9.85 6.90
CA THR A 63 3.71 10.78 6.74
C THR A 63 3.99 11.61 8.01
N ILE A 64 3.14 11.49 9.04
CA ILE A 64 3.31 12.15 10.33
C ILE A 64 3.64 11.10 11.41
N SER A 65 4.89 10.68 11.46
CA SER A 65 5.53 10.02 12.61
C SER A 65 7.04 10.19 12.53
#